data_AF-A0A7W1CAW9-F1
#
_entry.id   AF-A0A7W1CAW9-F1
#
_cell.length_a   1.000
_cell.length_b   1.000
_cell.length_c   1.000
_cell.angle_alpha   90.00
_cell.angle_beta   90.00
_cell.angle_gamma   90.00
#
_symmetry.space_group_name_H-M   'P 1'
#
loop_
_entity.id
_entity.type
_entity.pdbx_description
1 polymer ?
#
loop_
_entity_poly.entity_id
_entity_poly.type
_entity_poly.pdbx_seq_one_letter_code
_entity_poly.pdbx_strand_id
1 'polypeptide(L)'
;MTEANAAVIGRFYEELWNRWDLAVADEILAPALRFRGTLGTSCAGIDAFKRYVEQVRFAFPDWYSRIDEVITAGEKVVARMTWSGTHRGDLLLPGTSDGASRTRTDDLLGAIQE
;
A
#
# COMPACT_ATOMS: atom_id res chain seq x y z
N MET A 1 -1.01 6.31 23.18
CA MET A 1 -0.87 6.82 21.79
C MET A 1 -0.19 5.84 20.83
N THR A 2 0.27 4.66 21.27
CA THR A 2 0.89 3.63 20.41
C THR A 2 -0.13 2.64 19.80
N GLU A 3 -1.13 2.20 20.57
CA GLU A 3 -2.16 1.27 20.07
C GLU A 3 -3.06 1.89 19.00
N ALA A 4 -3.40 3.18 19.12
CA ALA A 4 -4.22 3.88 18.12
C ALA A 4 -3.54 3.91 16.75
N ASN A 5 -2.23 4.16 16.71
CA ASN A 5 -1.49 4.23 15.45
C ASN A 5 -1.31 2.83 14.84
N ALA A 6 -1.11 1.80 15.66
CA ALA A 6 -1.07 0.41 15.20
C ALA A 6 -2.44 -0.04 14.64
N ALA A 7 -3.54 0.37 15.26
CA ALA A 7 -4.89 0.10 14.78
C ALA A 7 -5.16 0.75 13.41
N VAL A 8 -4.68 2.00 13.21
CA VAL A 8 -4.78 2.69 11.91
C VAL A 8 -4.05 1.90 10.81
N ILE A 9 -2.85 1.37 11.08
CA ILE A 9 -2.11 0.54 10.13
C ILE A 9 -2.87 -0.75 9.78
N GLY A 10 -3.51 -1.37 10.77
CA GLY A 10 -4.38 -2.53 10.55
C GLY A 10 -5.51 -2.22 9.56
N ARG A 11 -6.25 -1.13 9.79
CA ARG A 11 -7.33 -0.68 8.88
C ARG A 11 -6.81 -0.32 7.50
N PHE A 12 -5.66 0.34 7.43
CA PHE A 12 -5.05 0.73 6.16
C PHE A 12 -4.76 -0.48 5.26
N TYR A 13 -4.19 -1.56 5.79
CA TYR A 13 -3.91 -2.74 4.95
C TYR A 13 -5.13 -3.63 4.75
N GLU A 14 -5.93 -3.86 5.80
CA GLU A 14 -7.03 -4.81 5.74
C GLU A 14 -8.28 -4.25 5.05
N GLU A 15 -8.64 -3.00 5.30
CA GLU A 15 -9.85 -2.41 4.70
C GLU A 15 -9.52 -1.75 3.37
N LEU A 16 -8.51 -0.88 3.34
CA LEU A 16 -8.22 -0.08 2.15
C LEU A 16 -7.50 -0.91 1.07
N TRP A 17 -6.43 -1.63 1.40
CA TRP A 17 -5.67 -2.39 0.39
C TRP A 17 -6.28 -3.76 0.07
N ASN A 18 -6.64 -4.57 1.07
CA ASN A 18 -7.14 -5.93 0.83
C ASN A 18 -8.59 -5.97 0.34
N ARG A 19 -9.45 -5.03 0.79
CA ARG A 19 -10.86 -4.96 0.35
C ARG A 19 -11.13 -3.87 -0.68
N TRP A 20 -10.10 -3.10 -1.05
CA TRP A 20 -10.22 -1.95 -1.95
C TRP A 20 -11.21 -0.88 -1.48
N ASP A 21 -11.37 -0.72 -0.16
CA ASP A 21 -12.28 0.28 0.41
C ASP A 21 -11.63 1.66 0.44
N LEU A 22 -11.85 2.43 -0.63
CA LEU A 22 -11.32 3.79 -0.76
C LEU A 22 -12.01 4.78 0.17
N ALA A 23 -13.19 4.49 0.73
CA ALA A 23 -13.86 5.39 1.66
C ALA A 23 -13.08 5.50 2.98
N VAL A 24 -12.44 4.40 3.40
CA VAL A 24 -11.58 4.37 4.58
C VAL A 24 -10.42 5.36 4.47
N ALA A 25 -9.95 5.66 3.25
CA ALA A 25 -8.90 6.65 3.01
C ALA A 25 -9.28 8.03 3.57
N ASP A 26 -10.55 8.43 3.48
CA ASP A 26 -11.01 9.73 3.98
C ASP A 26 -11.08 9.79 5.51
N GLU A 27 -11.20 8.64 6.16
CA GLU A 27 -11.32 8.52 7.61
C GLU A 27 -9.96 8.48 8.31
N ILE A 28 -8.99 7.75 7.72
CA ILE A 28 -7.73 7.41 8.41
C ILE A 28 -6.52 8.18 7.92
N LEU A 29 -6.61 8.86 6.76
CA LEU A 29 -5.48 9.58 6.17
C LEU A 29 -5.61 11.09 6.40
N ALA A 30 -4.48 11.72 6.72
CA ALA A 30 -4.43 13.18 6.81
C ALA A 30 -4.61 13.80 5.41
N PRO A 31 -5.32 14.94 5.27
CA PRO A 31 -5.48 15.62 3.98
C PRO A 31 -4.14 15.99 3.31
N ALA A 32 -3.11 16.24 4.13
CA ALA A 32 -1.76 16.56 3.68
C ALA A 32 -0.87 15.32 3.44
N LEU A 33 -1.43 14.11 3.34
CA LEU A 33 -0.70 12.86 3.12
C LEU A 33 0.38 13.00 2.05
N ARG A 34 1.55 12.45 2.34
CA ARG A 34 2.59 12.16 1.36
C ARG A 34 2.78 10.66 1.35
N PHE A 35 2.47 10.04 0.23
CA PHE A 35 2.57 8.60 0.06
C PHE A 35 3.61 8.29 -1.00
N ARG A 36 4.48 7.31 -0.71
CA ARG A 36 5.47 6.79 -1.65
C ARG A 36 5.12 5.33 -1.92
N GLY A 37 4.65 5.07 -3.13
CA GLY A 37 4.29 3.75 -3.60
C GLY A 37 5.49 2.95 -4.09
N THR A 38 5.27 1.66 -4.26
CA THR A 38 6.26 0.66 -4.67
C THR A 38 6.84 0.91 -6.07
N LEU A 39 6.11 1.63 -6.93
CA LEU A 39 6.45 1.86 -8.33
C LEU A 39 7.37 3.07 -8.54
N GLY A 40 8.02 3.55 -7.46
CA GLY A 40 8.73 4.83 -7.48
C GLY A 40 7.81 6.05 -7.60
N THR A 41 6.49 5.83 -7.66
CA THR A 41 5.47 6.87 -7.69
C THR A 41 5.31 7.47 -6.31
N SER A 42 5.42 8.78 -6.20
CA SER A 42 4.97 9.52 -5.02
C SER A 42 3.68 10.27 -5.34
N CYS A 43 2.78 10.35 -4.38
CA CYS A 43 1.57 11.13 -4.48
C CYS A 43 1.34 11.98 -3.22
N ALA A 44 0.66 13.10 -3.43
CA ALA A 44 0.36 14.08 -2.39
C ALA A 44 -1.14 14.31 -2.34
N GLY A 45 -1.73 14.14 -1.15
CA GLY A 45 -3.16 14.27 -0.90
C GLY A 45 -3.95 12.99 -1.16
N ILE A 46 -5.15 12.93 -0.56
CA ILE A 46 -6.02 11.74 -0.55
C ILE A 46 -6.50 11.38 -1.97
N ASP A 47 -6.87 12.37 -2.79
CA ASP A 47 -7.34 12.13 -4.16
C ASP A 47 -6.27 11.49 -5.05
N ALA A 48 -5.02 11.97 -4.94
CA ALA A 48 -3.90 11.41 -5.69
C ALA A 48 -3.55 10.00 -5.20
N PHE A 49 -3.69 9.75 -3.90
CA PHE A 49 -3.53 8.42 -3.33
C PHE A 49 -4.61 7.43 -3.81
N LYS A 50 -5.89 7.83 -3.82
CA LYS A 50 -6.99 6.99 -4.33
C LYS A 50 -6.77 6.58 -5.78
N ARG A 51 -6.38 7.51 -6.64
CA ARG A 51 -6.02 7.21 -8.05
C ARG A 51 -4.87 6.21 -8.16
N TYR A 52 -3.87 6.32 -7.28
CA TYR A 52 -2.77 5.35 -7.24
C TYR A 52 -3.26 3.96 -6.83
N VAL A 53 -4.11 3.85 -5.80
CA VAL A 53 -4.70 2.58 -5.36
C VAL A 53 -5.50 1.94 -6.48
N GLU A 54 -6.28 2.70 -7.25
CA GLU A 54 -7.01 2.22 -8.42
C GLU A 54 -6.08 1.67 -9.53
N GLN A 55 -4.95 2.34 -9.79
CA GLN A 55 -3.94 1.84 -10.74
C GLN A 55 -3.34 0.51 -10.27
N VAL A 56 -3.02 0.40 -8.98
CA VAL A 56 -2.52 -0.86 -8.40
C VAL A 56 -3.57 -1.95 -8.47
N ARG A 57 -4.84 -1.65 -8.17
CA ARG A 57 -5.97 -2.59 -8.29
C ARG A 57 -6.15 -3.10 -9.71
N PHE A 58 -6.02 -2.22 -10.70
CA PHE A 58 -6.10 -2.60 -12.10
C PHE A 58 -4.96 -3.55 -12.49
N ALA A 59 -3.74 -3.25 -12.03
CA ALA A 59 -2.57 -4.09 -12.28
C ALA A 59 -2.63 -5.44 -11.54
N PHE A 60 -3.11 -5.46 -10.30
CA PHE A 60 -3.13 -6.60 -9.39
C PHE A 60 -4.52 -6.76 -8.75
N PRO A 61 -5.53 -7.31 -9.46
CA PRO A 61 -6.90 -7.37 -8.96
C PRO A 61 -7.08 -8.30 -7.75
N ASP A 62 -6.19 -9.28 -7.59
CA ASP A 62 -6.09 -10.22 -6.46
C ASP A 62 -4.98 -9.85 -5.47
N TRP A 63 -4.69 -8.55 -5.33
CA TRP A 63 -3.77 -8.03 -4.33
C TRP A 63 -4.16 -8.48 -2.92
N TYR A 64 -3.17 -8.88 -2.13
CA TYR A 64 -3.31 -9.17 -0.72
C TYR A 64 -2.04 -8.79 0.03
N SER A 65 -2.19 -8.03 1.10
CA SER A 65 -1.16 -7.62 2.05
C SER A 65 -1.36 -8.32 3.39
N ARG A 66 -0.32 -9.01 3.87
CA ARG A 66 -0.22 -9.55 5.22
C ARG A 66 0.79 -8.73 6.02
N ILE A 67 0.36 -8.17 7.13
CA ILE A 67 1.27 -7.59 8.12
C ILE A 67 1.91 -8.74 8.90
N ASP A 68 3.23 -8.85 8.86
CA ASP A 68 3.98 -9.87 9.59
C ASP A 68 4.47 -9.36 10.95
N GLU A 69 4.71 -8.06 11.07
CA GLU A 69 5.18 -7.43 12.30
C GLU A 69 4.88 -5.93 12.31
N VAL A 70 4.61 -5.37 13.49
CA VAL A 70 4.42 -3.94 13.70
C VAL A 70 5.28 -3.49 14.87
N ILE A 71 6.10 -2.47 14.64
CA ILE A 71 6.94 -1.83 15.65
C ILE A 71 6.52 -0.38 15.77
N THR A 72 6.24 0.06 17.00
CA THR A 72 5.86 1.45 17.28
C THR A 72 6.98 2.17 18.02
N ALA A 73 7.35 3.36 17.57
CA ALA A 73 8.36 4.21 18.21
C ALA A 73 7.83 5.65 18.33
N GLY A 74 7.32 6.00 19.52
CA GLY A 74 6.65 7.27 19.75
C GLY A 74 5.41 7.40 18.88
N GLU A 75 5.39 8.38 17.98
CA GLU A 75 4.28 8.62 17.05
C GLU A 75 4.45 7.87 15.72
N LYS A 76 5.61 7.22 15.49
CA LYS A 76 5.91 6.50 14.26
C LYS A 76 5.56 5.02 14.39
N VAL A 77 5.10 4.45 13.28
CA VAL A 77 4.83 3.02 13.16
C VAL A 77 5.55 2.47 11.94
N VAL A 78 6.24 1.35 12.11
CA VAL A 78 6.89 0.60 11.04
C VAL A 78 6.26 -0.78 11.01
N ALA A 79 5.78 -1.19 9.83
CA ALA A 79 5.24 -2.51 9.62
C ALA A 79 6.12 -3.29 8.64
N ARG A 80 6.47 -4.52 9.02
CA ARG A 80 7.02 -5.52 8.09
C ARG A 80 5.83 -6.29 7.51
N MET A 81 5.80 -6.43 6.20
CA MET A 81 4.66 -7.04 5.51
C MET A 81 5.10 -7.82 4.29
N THR A 82 4.30 -8.82 3.96
CA THR A 82 4.38 -9.62 2.74
C THR A 82 3.15 -9.35 1.91
N TRP A 83 3.32 -9.08 0.62
CA TRP A 83 2.20 -8.92 -0.30
C TRP A 83 2.26 -9.90 -1.46
N SER A 84 1.10 -10.17 -2.07
CA SER A 84 0.94 -11.05 -3.22
C SER A 84 -0.12 -10.50 -4.15
N GLY A 85 0.07 -10.68 -5.46
CA GLY A 85 -0.94 -10.37 -6.48
C GLY A 85 -0.52 -10.94 -7.82
N THR A 86 -1.49 -11.23 -8.67
CA THR A 86 -1.27 -11.62 -10.06
C THR A 86 -1.26 -10.36 -10.91
N HIS A 87 -0.15 -10.11 -11.62
CA HIS A 87 -0.07 -9.01 -12.57
C HIS A 87 -0.96 -9.32 -13.78
N ARG A 88 -2.07 -8.61 -13.93
CA ARG A 88 -3.07 -8.80 -15.01
C ARG A 88 -3.35 -7.53 -15.83
N GLY A 89 -3.05 -6.36 -15.30
CA GLY A 89 -3.21 -5.09 -16.02
C GLY A 89 -1.95 -4.68 -16.77
N ASP A 90 -2.10 -3.88 -17.82
CA ASP A 90 -1.00 -3.18 -18.49
C ASP A 90 -0.41 -2.12 -17.54
N LEU A 91 0.41 -2.58 -16.62
CA LEU A 91 1.29 -1.72 -15.84
C LEU A 91 2.64 -1.80 -16.52
N LEU A 92 3.05 -0.68 -17.15
CA LEU A 92 4.39 -0.49 -17.69
C LEU A 92 5.39 -0.46 -16.52
N LEU A 93 5.71 -1.64 -16.01
CA LEU A 93 6.88 -1.85 -15.18
C LEU A 93 8.09 -1.84 -16.12
N PRO A 94 9.15 -1.05 -15.84
CA PRO A 94 10.37 -1.13 -16.62
C PRO A 94 10.95 -2.54 -16.49
N GLY A 95 10.79 -3.36 -17.54
CA GLY A 95 11.47 -4.67 -17.68
C GLY A 95 10.58 -5.92 -17.76
N THR A 96 9.25 -5.85 -17.73
CA THR A 96 8.40 -7.05 -17.88
C THR A 96 7.88 -7.20 -19.30
N SER A 97 8.37 -8.22 -20.02
CA SER A 97 7.76 -8.70 -21.27
C SER A 97 6.43 -9.39 -20.97
N ASP A 98 5.45 -9.14 -21.85
CA ASP A 98 4.10 -9.70 -21.89
C ASP A 98 4.08 -11.20 -21.59
N GLY A 99 3.61 -11.56 -20.40
CA GLY A 99 3.63 -12.94 -19.90
C GLY A 99 3.40 -12.95 -18.40
N ALA A 100 2.21 -13.43 -18.00
CA ALA A 100 1.74 -13.55 -16.62
C ALA A 100 2.86 -13.98 -15.65
N SER A 101 3.51 -12.98 -15.05
CA SER A 101 4.64 -13.17 -14.16
C SER A 101 4.12 -13.08 -12.73
N ARG A 102 4.27 -14.18 -11.99
CA ARG A 102 3.94 -14.25 -10.58
C ARG A 102 5.07 -13.56 -9.80
N THR A 103 4.99 -12.24 -9.70
CA THR A 103 5.99 -11.45 -8.99
C THR A 103 5.76 -11.59 -7.49
N ARG A 104 6.63 -12.36 -6.83
CA ARG A 104 6.75 -12.40 -5.38
C ARG A 104 7.87 -11.43 -5.00
N THR A 105 7.51 -10.22 -4.61
CA THR A 105 8.51 -9.24 -4.12
C THR A 105 8.56 -9.33 -2.60
N ASP A 106 9.42 -10.22 -2.09
CA ASP A 106 9.74 -10.32 -0.66
C ASP A 106 10.68 -9.17 -0.23
N ASP A 107 10.38 -7.90 -0.52
CA ASP A 107 11.17 -6.78 0.02
C ASP A 107 10.46 -5.43 -0.16
N LEU A 108 9.89 -4.88 0.91
CA LEU A 108 9.74 -3.45 1.09
C LEU A 108 9.86 -3.10 2.59
N LEU A 109 11.11 -2.98 3.03
CA LEU A 109 11.45 -2.16 4.17
C LEU A 109 11.15 -0.69 3.83
N GLY A 110 10.12 -0.15 4.48
CA GLY A 110 10.02 1.28 4.82
C GLY A 110 9.59 2.25 3.73
N ALA A 111 8.41 2.84 3.91
CA ALA A 111 8.12 4.21 3.47
C ALA A 111 6.93 4.82 4.23
N ILE A 112 7.03 4.91 5.56
CA ILE A 112 6.37 5.97 6.34
C ILE A 112 7.45 6.64 7.21
N GLN A 113 8.42 7.23 6.53
CA GLN A 113 9.33 8.29 6.98
C GLN A 113 9.51 9.15 5.72
N GLU A 114 9.28 10.46 5.69
CA GLU A 114 9.32 11.54 6.68
C GLU A 114 8.12 12.47 6.56
#